data_AF-A0A8T6ZQH5-F1
#
_entry.id   AF-A0A8T6ZQH5-F1
#
_cell.length_a   1.000
_cell.length_b   1.000
_cell.length_c   1.000
_cell.angle_alpha   90.00
_cell.angle_beta   90.00
_cell.angle_gamma   90.00
#
_symmetry.space_group_name_H-M   'P 1'
#
loop_
_entity.id
_entity.type
_entity.pdbx_description
1 polymer ?
#
loop_
_entity_poly.entity_id
_entity_poly.type
_entity_poly.pdbx_seq_one_letter_code
_entity_poly.pdbx_strand_id
1 'polypeptide(L)'
;MLIEIPQVLAKEQIEEFVDELSAAEWADGRGSAGYLSSAVKSNAQLADDDPIAARLGKTVLGRLEGSALFVSAALPFKIVPPLFNRYA
;
A
#
# COMPACT_ATOMS: atom_id res chain seq x y z
N MET A 1 9.52 16.48 9.37
CA MET A 1 8.23 17.13 9.03
C MET A 1 7.45 16.14 8.19
N LEU A 2 6.18 15.90 8.51
CA LEU A 2 5.28 14.99 7.80
C LEU A 2 4.13 15.80 7.18
N ILE A 3 3.63 15.38 6.03
CA ILE A 3 2.51 16.02 5.32
C ILE A 3 1.38 15.00 5.19
N GLU A 4 0.17 15.40 5.59
CA GLU A 4 -1.02 14.58 5.43
C GLU A 4 -1.73 14.94 4.12
N ILE A 5 -2.13 13.92 3.37
CA ILE A 5 -2.94 14.07 2.15
C ILE A 5 -4.30 13.43 2.47
N PRO A 6 -5.32 14.22 2.84
CA PRO A 6 -6.61 13.66 3.23
C PRO A 6 -7.35 13.11 2.02
N GLN A 7 -8.27 12.16 2.28
CA GLN A 7 -9.26 11.71 1.30
C GLN A 7 -8.69 11.20 -0.04
N VAL A 8 -7.52 10.56 -0.01
CA VAL A 8 -6.94 9.91 -1.21
C VAL A 8 -7.92 8.91 -1.83
N LEU A 9 -8.56 8.11 -0.98
CA LEU A 9 -9.63 7.18 -1.34
C LEU A 9 -10.96 7.69 -0.80
N ALA A 10 -12.03 7.54 -1.59
CA ALA A 10 -13.40 7.71 -1.11
C ALA A 10 -13.78 6.56 -0.17
N LYS A 11 -14.81 6.77 0.65
CA LYS A 11 -15.22 5.78 1.66
C LYS A 11 -15.64 4.45 1.02
N GLU A 12 -16.35 4.52 -0.09
CA GLU A 12 -16.83 3.37 -0.85
C GLU A 12 -15.65 2.56 -1.40
N GLN A 13 -14.60 3.25 -1.87
CA GLN A 13 -13.37 2.59 -2.33
C GLN A 13 -12.63 1.92 -1.17
N ILE A 14 -12.67 2.48 0.03
CA ILE A 14 -12.07 1.86 1.21
C ILE A 14 -12.82 0.56 1.57
N GLU A 15 -14.15 0.57 1.50
CA GLU A 15 -14.96 -0.62 1.74
C GLU A 15 -14.64 -1.74 0.72
N GLU A 16 -14.57 -1.41 -0.57
CA GLU A 16 -14.13 -2.35 -1.62
C GLU A 16 -12.73 -2.92 -1.35
N PHE A 17 -11.77 -2.08 -0.94
CA PHE A 17 -10.42 -2.52 -0.60
C PHE A 17 -10.44 -3.48 0.58
N VAL A 18 -11.19 -3.17 1.64
CA VAL A 18 -11.28 -4.02 2.82
C VAL A 18 -11.87 -5.38 2.47
N ASP A 19 -12.95 -5.40 1.68
CA ASP A 19 -13.59 -6.65 1.26
C ASP A 19 -12.61 -7.53 0.47
N GLU A 20 -11.93 -6.98 -0.53
CA GLU A 20 -10.98 -7.73 -1.33
C GLU A 20 -9.75 -8.20 -0.54
N LEU A 21 -9.17 -7.31 0.27
CA LEU A 21 -8.00 -7.63 1.09
C LEU A 21 -8.33 -8.63 2.21
N SER A 22 -9.58 -8.68 2.68
CA SER A 22 -10.02 -9.65 3.67
C SER A 22 -10.06 -11.08 3.11
N ALA A 23 -10.32 -11.22 1.81
CA ALA A 23 -10.39 -12.50 1.10
C ALA A 23 -9.03 -12.96 0.53
N ALA A 24 -8.01 -12.11 0.57
CA ALA A 24 -6.69 -12.40 0.01
C ALA A 24 -5.84 -13.33 0.90
N GLU A 25 -4.86 -14.00 0.30
CA GLU A 25 -3.93 -14.88 1.01
C GLU A 25 -2.76 -14.09 1.59
N TRP A 26 -2.66 -14.05 2.92
CA TRP A 26 -1.64 -13.29 3.64
C TRP A 26 -0.46 -14.19 4.03
N ALA A 27 0.75 -13.81 3.63
CA ALA A 27 2.00 -14.49 4.01
C ALA A 27 2.70 -13.81 5.20
N ASP A 28 3.60 -14.53 5.89
CA ASP A 28 4.46 -13.92 6.92
C ASP A 28 5.35 -12.86 6.26
N GLY A 29 5.19 -11.60 6.69
CA GLY A 29 5.88 -10.46 6.09
C GLY A 29 7.38 -10.45 6.35
N ARG A 30 7.92 -11.33 7.20
CA ARG A 30 9.39 -11.52 7.37
C ARG A 30 10.08 -11.92 6.07
N GLY A 31 9.39 -12.59 5.15
CA GLY A 31 9.95 -12.98 3.85
C GLY A 31 10.31 -11.81 2.93
N SER A 32 9.64 -10.66 3.09
CA SER A 32 9.89 -9.43 2.30
C SER A 32 10.72 -8.38 3.05
N ALA A 33 11.22 -8.70 4.25
CA ALA A 33 12.12 -7.83 4.96
C ALA A 33 13.53 -7.90 4.37
N GLY A 34 14.15 -6.75 4.07
CA GLY A 34 15.60 -6.69 3.91
C GLY A 34 16.33 -7.20 5.17
N TYR A 35 17.61 -7.56 5.03
CA TYR A 35 18.43 -8.21 6.07
C TYR A 35 18.29 -7.60 7.49
N LEU A 36 18.12 -6.27 7.59
CA LEU A 36 18.03 -5.56 8.86
C LEU A 36 16.65 -5.62 9.54
N SER A 37 15.59 -6.02 8.83
CA SER A 37 14.20 -5.90 9.32
C SER A 37 13.52 -7.24 9.59
N SER A 38 14.12 -8.37 9.19
CA SER A 38 13.51 -9.70 9.35
C SER A 38 13.36 -10.12 10.81
N ALA A 39 14.25 -9.64 11.69
CA ALA A 39 14.25 -9.99 13.11
C ALA A 39 13.12 -9.34 13.93
N VAL A 40 12.54 -8.22 13.45
CA VAL A 40 11.54 -7.44 14.19
C VAL A 40 10.22 -7.24 13.43
N LYS A 41 10.15 -7.64 12.16
CA LYS A 41 8.92 -7.56 11.37
C LYS A 41 7.94 -8.64 11.86
N SER A 42 6.85 -8.20 12.47
CA SER A 42 5.74 -9.01 12.94
C SER A 42 4.45 -8.54 12.28
N ASN A 43 4.34 -8.80 10.98
CA ASN A 43 3.17 -8.46 10.19
C ASN A 43 2.91 -9.57 9.16
N ALA A 44 1.73 -9.52 8.54
CA ALA A 44 1.46 -10.29 7.34
C ALA A 44 1.50 -9.36 6.13
N GLN A 45 1.90 -9.87 4.97
CA GLN A 45 1.97 -9.10 3.72
C GLN A 45 1.41 -9.95 2.58
N LEU A 46 0.73 -9.29 1.62
CA LEU A 46 0.47 -9.92 0.33
C LEU A 46 1.78 -10.12 -0.44
N ALA A 47 1.79 -11.12 -1.33
CA ALA A 47 2.93 -11.35 -2.20
C ALA A 47 3.16 -10.15 -3.14
N ASP A 48 4.41 -9.92 -3.53
CA ASP A 48 4.77 -8.77 -4.38
C ASP A 48 4.14 -8.87 -5.79
N ASP A 49 3.86 -10.07 -6.26
CA ASP A 49 3.19 -10.38 -7.53
C ASP A 49 1.69 -10.67 -7.38
N ASP A 50 1.11 -10.44 -6.19
CA ASP A 50 -0.30 -10.64 -5.95
C ASP A 50 -1.15 -9.74 -6.88
N PRO A 51 -2.10 -10.31 -7.66
CA PRO A 51 -2.87 -9.55 -8.63
C PRO A 51 -3.84 -8.55 -7.98
N ILE A 52 -4.33 -8.83 -6.77
CA ILE A 52 -5.16 -7.91 -5.98
C ILE A 52 -4.28 -6.74 -5.54
N ALA A 53 -3.11 -7.01 -4.96
CA ALA A 53 -2.16 -5.97 -4.56
C ALA A 53 -1.77 -5.06 -5.73
N ALA A 54 -1.45 -5.64 -6.88
CA ALA A 54 -1.09 -4.87 -8.08
C ALA A 54 -2.23 -3.96 -8.56
N ARG A 55 -3.48 -4.45 -8.57
CA ARG A 55 -4.63 -3.65 -9.00
C ARG A 55 -4.95 -2.54 -8.00
N LEU A 56 -5.06 -2.87 -6.71
CA LEU A 56 -5.36 -1.90 -5.66
C LEU A 56 -4.26 -0.83 -5.55
N GLY A 57 -3.00 -1.24 -5.70
CA GLY A 57 -1.86 -0.33 -5.76
C GLY A 57 -1.96 0.68 -6.90
N LYS A 58 -2.33 0.23 -8.11
CA LYS A 58 -2.58 1.14 -9.25
C LYS A 58 -3.69 2.16 -8.95
N THR A 59 -4.76 1.73 -8.29
CA THR A 59 -5.84 2.65 -7.88
C THR A 59 -5.30 3.73 -6.94
N VAL A 60 -4.54 3.35 -5.89
CA VAL A 60 -3.95 4.32 -4.96
C VAL A 60 -3.02 5.30 -5.68
N LEU A 61 -2.13 4.79 -6.56
CA LEU A 61 -1.21 5.63 -7.32
C LEU A 61 -1.95 6.62 -8.22
N GLY A 62 -2.99 6.18 -8.94
CA GLY A 62 -3.79 7.07 -9.79
C GLY A 62 -4.48 8.19 -8.98
N ARG A 63 -4.91 7.90 -7.75
CA ARG A 63 -5.48 8.92 -6.85
C ARG A 63 -4.43 9.91 -6.34
N LEU A 64 -3.23 9.43 -6.02
CA LEU A 64 -2.12 10.28 -5.58
C LEU A 64 -1.59 11.16 -6.72
N GLU A 65 -1.48 10.63 -7.95
CA GLU A 65 -1.09 11.39 -9.14
C GLU A 65 -2.07 12.53 -9.44
N GLY A 66 -3.36 12.34 -9.17
CA GLY A 66 -4.38 13.39 -9.25
C GLY A 66 -4.34 14.44 -8.13
N SER A 67 -3.53 14.25 -7.09
CA SER A 67 -3.44 15.16 -5.95
C SER A 67 -2.33 16.20 -6.15
N ALA A 68 -2.70 17.47 -6.37
CA ALA A 68 -1.73 18.57 -6.47
C ALA A 68 -0.86 18.71 -5.22
N LEU A 69 -1.40 18.40 -4.04
CA LEU A 69 -0.63 18.40 -2.79
C LEU A 69 0.45 17.30 -2.81
N PHE A 70 0.11 16.08 -3.25
CA PHE A 70 1.09 15.01 -3.37
C PHE A 70 2.19 15.36 -4.38
N VAL A 71 1.81 15.81 -5.57
CA VAL A 71 2.75 16.12 -6.65
C VAL A 71 3.73 17.23 -6.23
N SER A 72 3.23 18.30 -5.62
CA SER A 72 4.08 19.40 -5.17
C SER A 72 4.95 19.05 -3.96
N ALA A 73 4.47 18.21 -3.05
CA ALA A 73 5.19 17.83 -1.84
C ALA A 73 6.28 16.77 -2.09
N ALA A 74 5.97 15.76 -2.91
CA ALA A 74 6.84 14.59 -3.10
C ALA A 74 7.70 14.66 -4.37
N LEU A 75 7.29 15.45 -5.38
CA LEU A 75 7.94 15.55 -6.70
C LEU A 75 8.38 14.17 -7.24
N PRO A 76 7.44 13.21 -7.38
CA PRO A 76 7.79 11.81 -7.58
C PRO A 76 8.44 11.58 -8.96
N PHE A 77 9.67 11.04 -8.97
CA PHE A 77 10.33 10.59 -10.19
C PHE A 77 10.04 9.11 -10.51
N LYS A 78 10.06 8.25 -9.47
CA LYS A 78 9.74 6.83 -9.57
C LYS A 78 9.14 6.36 -8.24
N ILE A 79 8.07 5.58 -8.32
CA ILE A 79 7.39 5.02 -7.16
C ILE A 79 7.57 3.51 -7.15
N VAL A 80 8.00 2.96 -6.02
CA VAL A 80 7.96 1.52 -5.78
C VAL A 80 6.49 1.14 -5.57
N PRO A 81 5.97 0.09 -6.24
CA PRO A 81 4.57 -0.29 -6.12
C PRO A 81 4.12 -0.41 -4.65
N PRO A 82 2.91 0.09 -4.31
CA PRO A 82 2.38 -0.05 -2.96
C PRO A 82 2.30 -1.52 -2.54
N LEU A 83 2.80 -1.82 -1.34
CA LEU A 83 2.67 -3.12 -0.70
C LEU A 83 1.59 -3.06 0.37
N PHE A 84 0.83 -4.16 0.52
CA PHE A 84 -0.26 -4.26 1.48
C PHE A 84 0.17 -5.10 2.67
N ASN A 85 0.14 -4.51 3.86
CA ASN A 85 0.54 -5.14 5.12
C ASN A 85 -0.65 -5.18 6.08
N ARG A 86 -0.74 -6.24 6.88
CA ARG A 86 -1.72 -6.40 7.95
C ARG A 86 -1.01 -6.64 9.28
N TYR A 87 -1.53 -6.02 10.33
CA TYR A 87 -1.10 -6.19 11.72
C TYR A 87 -2.30 -6.71 12.52
N ALA A 88 -2.07 -7.69 13.41
CA ALA A 88 -3.09 -8.29 14.28
C ALA A 88 -2.94 -7.77 15.72
#